data_AF-A6J0C7-F1
#
_entry.id   AF-A6J0C7-F1
#
_cell.length_a   1.000
_cell.length_b   1.000
_cell.length_c   1.000
_cell.angle_alpha   90.00
_cell.angle_beta   90.00
_cell.angle_gamma   90.00
#
_symmetry.space_group_name_H-M   'P 1'
#
loop_
_entity.id
_entity.type
_entity.pdbx_description
1 polymer ?
#
loop_
_entity_poly.entity_id
_entity_poly.type
_entity_poly.pdbx_seq_one_letter_code
_entity_poly.pdbx_strand_id
1 'polypeptide(L)'
;MKTFSLGPIVLLAVFLSVQLGVATCESEMPMPCCSYFSHYVIPWHWLYSYQITDSSCPNEGVIFTTKTGKQYCVQPGDKWVQRYISLLNAKKHW
;
A
#
# COMPACT_ATOMS: atom_id res chain seq x y z
N MET A 1 18.38 51.75 30.75
CA MET A 1 17.22 51.35 29.91
C MET A 1 17.65 50.12 29.15
N LYS A 2 17.17 48.93 29.52
CA LYS A 2 17.71 47.65 29.02
C LYS A 2 16.87 47.23 27.81
N THR A 3 17.46 47.29 26.62
CA THR A 3 16.80 46.90 25.37
C THR A 3 16.65 45.38 25.37
N PHE A 4 15.41 44.91 25.51
CA PHE A 4 15.12 43.49 25.38
C PHE A 4 15.24 43.12 23.90
N SER A 5 16.33 42.43 23.56
CA SER A 5 16.55 41.95 22.20
C SER A 5 15.49 40.90 21.88
N LEU A 6 14.56 41.24 20.99
CA LEU A 6 13.46 40.37 20.53
C LEU A 6 13.93 39.32 19.51
N GLY A 7 15.17 39.43 19.01
CA GLY A 7 15.76 38.53 18.02
C GLY A 7 15.65 37.03 18.34
N PRO A 8 16.08 36.55 19.53
CA PRO A 8 16.05 35.11 19.83
C PRO A 8 14.62 34.55 19.96
N ILE A 9 13.65 35.38 20.35
CA ILE A 9 12.24 34.98 20.50
C ILE A 9 11.61 34.78 19.11
N VAL A 10 11.90 35.69 18.17
CA VAL A 10 11.44 35.58 16.78
C VAL A 10 12.06 34.36 16.11
N LEU A 11 13.34 34.07 16.37
CA LEU A 11 14.03 32.91 15.77
C LEU A 11 13.46 31.57 16.25
N LEU A 12 13.13 31.46 17.55
CA LEU A 12 12.48 30.29 18.13
C LEU A 12 11.07 30.06 17.57
N ALA A 13 10.30 31.13 17.37
CA ALA A 13 8.95 31.05 16.80
C ALA A 13 8.95 30.55 15.34
N VAL A 14 9.95 30.97 14.55
CA VAL A 14 10.14 30.51 13.17
C VAL A 14 10.56 29.03 13.12
N PHE A 15 11.42 28.57 14.04
CA PHE A 15 11.79 27.14 14.11
C PHE A 15 10.61 26.24 14.50
N LEU A 16 9.77 26.66 15.43
CA LEU A 16 8.58 25.89 15.85
C LEU A 16 7.52 25.78 14.75
N SER A 17 7.36 26.83 13.94
CA SER A 17 6.43 26.81 12.79
C SER A 17 6.92 25.92 11.66
N VAL A 18 8.23 25.77 11.46
CA VAL A 18 8.81 24.83 10.49
C VAL A 18 8.61 23.37 10.92
N GLN A 19 8.73 23.05 12.22
CA GLN A 19 8.56 21.68 12.73
C GLN A 19 7.10 21.20 12.67
N LEU A 20 6.13 22.09 12.89
CA LEU A 20 4.70 21.74 12.86
C LEU A 20 4.16 21.48 11.43
N GLY A 21 4.88 21.95 10.40
CA GLY A 21 4.56 21.71 8.99
C GLY A 21 5.05 20.36 8.46
N VAL A 22 5.85 19.62 9.24
CA VAL A 22 6.27 18.26 8.91
C VAL A 22 5.37 17.26 9.63
N ALA A 23 4.06 17.40 9.44
CA ALA A 23 3.26 16.20 9.39
C ALA A 23 3.76 15.45 8.16
N THR A 24 4.63 14.46 8.36
CA THR A 24 4.74 13.40 7.38
C THR A 24 3.31 12.87 7.29
N CYS A 25 2.56 13.32 6.28
CA CYS A 25 1.71 12.41 5.57
C CYS A 25 2.68 11.29 5.20
N GLU A 26 2.79 10.27 6.06
CA GLU A 26 2.98 8.93 5.56
C GLU A 26 1.96 8.89 4.45
N SER A 27 2.44 8.99 3.22
CA SER A 27 1.61 8.77 2.07
C SER A 27 1.19 7.34 2.30
N GLU A 28 0.04 7.15 2.96
CA GLU A 28 -0.69 5.91 3.02
C GLU A 28 -0.83 5.59 1.55
N MET A 29 0.11 4.79 1.05
CA MET A 29 0.14 4.35 -0.33
C MET A 29 -1.27 3.80 -0.51
N PRO A 30 -2.11 4.42 -1.38
CA PRO A 30 -3.53 4.11 -1.37
C PRO A 30 -3.65 2.61 -1.42
N MET A 31 -4.21 2.01 -0.36
CA MET A 31 -4.27 0.56 -0.25
C MET A 31 -4.94 0.07 -1.53
N PRO A 32 -4.29 -0.78 -2.33
CA PRO A 32 -4.74 -1.01 -3.69
C PRO A 32 -6.09 -1.73 -3.65
N CYS A 33 -7.15 -1.02 -3.99
CA CYS A 33 -8.47 -1.59 -4.22
C CYS A 33 -8.61 -2.03 -5.68
N CYS A 34 -9.43 -3.05 -5.90
CA CYS A 34 -9.72 -3.54 -7.25
C CYS A 34 -10.92 -2.81 -7.87
N SER A 35 -10.65 -2.03 -8.92
CA SER A 35 -11.71 -1.38 -9.72
C SER A 35 -12.27 -2.31 -10.81
N TYR A 36 -11.48 -3.29 -11.26
CA TYR A 36 -11.86 -4.28 -12.26
C TYR A 36 -11.19 -5.61 -11.96
N PHE A 37 -11.75 -6.69 -12.50
CA PHE A 37 -11.23 -8.05 -12.33
C PHE A 37 -10.83 -8.65 -13.68
N SER A 38 -9.69 -9.34 -13.71
CA SER A 38 -9.25 -10.10 -14.88
C SER A 38 -10.16 -11.30 -15.08
N HIS A 39 -10.70 -11.42 -16.30
CA HIS A 39 -11.46 -12.59 -16.74
C HIS A 39 -10.56 -13.75 -17.22
N TYR A 40 -9.24 -13.50 -17.35
CA TYR A 40 -8.29 -14.49 -17.82
C TYR A 40 -7.54 -15.15 -16.67
N VAL A 41 -7.33 -16.46 -16.81
CA VAL A 41 -6.49 -17.23 -15.89
C VAL A 41 -5.04 -16.84 -16.12
N ILE A 42 -4.38 -16.36 -15.06
CA ILE A 42 -2.97 -16.01 -15.12
C ILE A 42 -2.14 -17.31 -15.15
N PRO A 43 -1.12 -17.45 -16.01
CA PRO A 43 -0.26 -18.62 -15.99
C PRO A 43 0.48 -18.76 -14.64
N TRP A 44 0.39 -19.91 -14.00
CA TRP A 44 0.99 -20.17 -12.67
C TRP A 44 2.47 -19.78 -12.58
N HIS A 45 3.25 -20.12 -13.62
CA HIS A 45 4.68 -19.87 -13.65
C HIS A 45 5.06 -18.38 -13.67
N TRP A 46 4.11 -17.47 -13.93
CA TRP A 46 4.31 -16.02 -13.85
C TRP A 46 4.14 -15.49 -12.43
N LEU A 47 3.42 -16.19 -11.56
CA LEU A 47 3.06 -15.68 -10.24
C LEU A 47 4.25 -15.69 -9.29
N TYR A 48 4.32 -14.63 -8.51
CA TYR A 48 5.33 -14.43 -7.47
C TYR A 48 4.68 -14.35 -6.09
N SER A 49 3.64 -13.52 -5.94
CA SER A 49 2.94 -13.33 -4.68
C SER A 49 1.47 -12.96 -4.90
N TYR A 50 0.74 -12.89 -3.80
CA TYR A 50 -0.63 -12.39 -3.79
C TYR A 50 -0.86 -11.52 -2.55
N GLN A 51 -1.85 -10.64 -2.65
CA GLN A 51 -2.38 -9.84 -1.56
C GLN A 51 -3.91 -9.85 -1.62
N ILE A 52 -4.58 -9.87 -0.47
CA ILE A 52 -6.03 -9.68 -0.37
C ILE A 52 -6.26 -8.18 -0.17
N THR A 53 -7.25 -7.60 -0.86
CA THR A 53 -7.63 -6.20 -0.68
C THR A 53 -8.08 -5.93 0.76
N ASP A 54 -7.91 -4.71 1.24
CA ASP A 54 -8.38 -4.32 2.56
C ASP A 54 -9.92 -4.37 2.66
N SER A 55 -10.44 -4.60 3.87
CA SER A 55 -11.88 -4.54 4.16
C SER A 55 -12.52 -3.17 3.86
N SER A 56 -11.73 -2.11 3.78
CA SER A 56 -12.16 -0.76 3.41
C SER A 56 -12.47 -0.62 1.92
N CYS A 57 -12.05 -1.58 1.09
CA CYS A 57 -12.35 -1.56 -0.34
C CYS A 57 -13.83 -1.90 -0.59
N PRO A 58 -14.47 -1.22 -1.55
CA PRO A 58 -15.88 -1.48 -1.87
C PRO A 58 -16.11 -2.89 -2.45
N ASN A 59 -15.08 -3.47 -3.07
CA ASN A 59 -15.10 -4.83 -3.60
C ASN A 59 -13.96 -5.63 -2.96
N GLU A 60 -14.29 -6.80 -2.43
CA GLU A 60 -13.29 -7.78 -2.01
C GLU A 60 -12.58 -8.36 -3.25
N GLY A 61 -11.26 -8.35 -3.24
CA GLY A 61 -10.44 -8.80 -4.37
C GLY A 61 -9.15 -9.45 -3.92
N VAL A 62 -8.58 -10.22 -4.85
CA VAL A 62 -7.22 -10.75 -4.71
C VAL A 62 -6.36 -10.11 -5.77
N ILE A 63 -5.21 -9.57 -5.36
CA ILE A 63 -4.21 -8.99 -6.24
C ILE A 63 -3.10 -10.01 -6.40
N PHE A 64 -2.93 -10.51 -7.62
CA PHE A 64 -1.78 -11.34 -7.98
C PHE A 64 -0.66 -10.49 -8.55
N THR A 65 0.54 -10.67 -8.01
CA THR A 65 1.76 -10.01 -8.50
C THR A 65 2.62 -11.03 -9.24
N THR A 66 2.96 -10.71 -10.49
CA THR A 66 3.86 -11.53 -11.31
C THR A 66 5.32 -11.31 -10.91
N LYS A 67 6.19 -12.22 -11.36
CA LYS A 67 7.66 -12.08 -11.24
C LYS A 67 8.21 -10.81 -11.90
N THR A 68 7.48 -10.24 -12.86
CA THR A 68 7.82 -8.97 -13.51
C THR A 68 7.24 -7.75 -12.81
N GLY A 69 6.58 -7.92 -11.65
CA GLY A 69 5.99 -6.84 -10.87
C GLY A 69 4.61 -6.36 -11.35
N LYS A 70 4.03 -6.99 -12.39
CA LYS A 70 2.68 -6.65 -12.85
C LYS A 70 1.64 -7.17 -11.86
N GLN A 71 0.65 -6.33 -11.56
CA GLN A 71 -0.42 -6.64 -10.63
C GLN A 71 -1.73 -6.88 -11.38
N TYR A 72 -2.47 -7.91 -10.97
CA TYR A 72 -3.74 -8.30 -11.56
C TYR A 72 -4.77 -8.53 -10.46
N CYS A 73 -5.86 -7.78 -10.50
CA CYS A 73 -7.04 -8.04 -9.69
C CYS A 73 -7.80 -9.25 -10.23
N VAL A 74 -8.15 -10.20 -9.37
CA VAL A 74 -8.87 -11.42 -9.72
C VAL A 74 -9.96 -11.72 -8.69
N GLN A 75 -11.01 -12.41 -9.14
CA GLN A 75 -12.20 -12.65 -8.33
C GLN A 75 -11.90 -13.69 -7.23
N PRO A 76 -12.12 -13.40 -5.94
CA PRO A 76 -11.84 -14.35 -4.86
C PRO A 76 -12.63 -15.67 -5.00
N GLY A 77 -13.83 -15.63 -5.57
CA GLY A 77 -14.69 -16.80 -5.76
C GLY A 77 -14.23 -17.80 -6.82
N ASP A 78 -13.24 -17.44 -7.65
CA ASP A 78 -12.78 -18.31 -8.72
C ASP A 78 -11.97 -19.49 -8.18
N LYS A 79 -12.32 -20.72 -8.58
CA LYS A 79 -11.64 -21.95 -8.13
C LYS A 79 -10.13 -21.94 -8.40
N TRP A 80 -9.70 -21.37 -9.52
CA TRP A 80 -8.29 -21.29 -9.89
C TRP A 80 -7.53 -20.28 -9.01
N VAL A 81 -8.17 -19.19 -8.60
CA VAL A 81 -7.60 -18.18 -7.68
C VAL A 81 -7.32 -18.82 -6.33
N GLN A 82 -8.31 -19.53 -5.76
CA GLN A 82 -8.16 -20.25 -4.49
C GLN A 82 -7.06 -21.30 -4.53
N ARG A 83 -6.93 -22.03 -5.65
CA ARG A 83 -5.84 -22.99 -5.86
C ARG A 83 -4.48 -22.30 -5.84
N TYR A 84 -4.33 -21.17 -6.53
CA TYR A 84 -3.07 -20.44 -6.60
C TYR A 84 -2.68 -19.82 -5.27
N ILE A 85 -3.63 -19.27 -4.52
CA ILE A 85 -3.41 -18.80 -3.14
C ILE A 85 -2.83 -19.93 -2.29
N SER A 86 -3.44 -21.12 -2.35
CA SER A 86 -2.99 -22.29 -1.59
C SER A 86 -1.55 -22.70 -1.96
N LEU A 87 -1.23 -22.71 -3.26
CA LEU A 87 0.13 -23.02 -3.74
C LEU A 87 1.15 -21.95 -3.33
N LEU A 88 0.78 -20.67 -3.37
CA LEU A 88 1.66 -19.57 -2.94
C LEU A 88 1.88 -19.60 -1.43
N ASN A 89 0.88 -19.96 -0.64
CA ASN A 89 1.02 -20.16 0.80
C ASN A 89 1.92 -21.34 1.12
N ALA A 90 1.73 -22.48 0.43
CA ALA A 90 2.64 -23.61 0.57
C ALA A 90 4.08 -23.19 0.27
N LYS A 91 4.32 -22.40 -0.79
CA LYS A 91 5.65 -21.91 -1.14
C LYS A 91 6.27 -20.97 -0.10
N LYS A 92 5.50 -20.15 0.61
CA LYS A 92 6.03 -19.24 1.66
C LYS A 92 6.64 -19.98 2.86
N HIS A 93 6.29 -21.24 3.06
CA HIS A 93 6.76 -22.05 4.17
C HIS A 93 8.01 -22.90 3.85
N TRP A 94 8.58 -22.76 2.65
CA TRP A 94 9.81 -23.41 2.20
C TRP A 94 10.85 -22.36 1.81
#